data_AF-A0A6H2A5K9-F1
#
_entry.id   AF-A0A6H2A5K9-F1
#
_cell.length_a   1.000
_cell.length_b   1.000
_cell.length_c   1.000
_cell.angle_alpha   90.00
_cell.angle_beta   90.00
_cell.angle_gamma   90.00
#
_symmetry.space_group_name_H-M   'P 1'
#
loop_
_entity.id
_entity.type
_entity.pdbx_description
1 polymer ?
#
loop_
_entity_poly.entity_id
_entity_poly.type
_entity_poly.pdbx_seq_one_letter_code
_entity_poly.pdbx_strand_id
1 'polypeptide(L)' 'MKTSEIKSLVEKSLLRCENTMDILERDPNPQIREVYYEQKGVHEALQAVLFALQNDPVLLKILAET' A
#
# COMPACT_ATOMS: atom_id res chain seq x y z
N MET A 1 -17.86 -3.59 -8.57
CA MET A 1 -16.89 -4.27 -7.70
C MET A 1 -17.40 -4.15 -6.27
N LYS A 2 -17.55 -5.26 -5.54
CA LYS A 2 -18.02 -5.27 -4.14
C LYS A 2 -16.89 -4.87 -3.20
N THR A 3 -17.18 -4.25 -2.05
CA THR A 3 -16.18 -3.85 -1.04
C THR A 3 -15.26 -5.00 -0.62
N SER A 4 -15.77 -6.24 -0.57
CA SER A 4 -14.99 -7.44 -0.27
C SER A 4 -13.95 -7.78 -1.34
N GLU A 5 -14.24 -7.50 -2.61
CA GLU A 5 -13.30 -7.71 -3.72
C GLU A 5 -12.17 -6.66 -3.66
N ILE A 6 -12.51 -5.42 -3.33
CA ILE A 6 -11.54 -4.33 -3.13
C ILE A 6 -10.62 -4.66 -1.96
N LYS A 7 -11.16 -5.08 -0.82
CA LYS A 7 -10.38 -5.50 0.35
C LYS A 7 -9.38 -6.60 -0.03
N SER A 8 -9.82 -7.65 -0.72
CA SER A 8 -8.94 -8.73 -1.15
C SER A 8 -7.83 -8.27 -2.10
N LEU A 9 -8.14 -7.33 -3.01
CA LEU A 9 -7.16 -6.74 -3.91
C LEU A 9 -6.11 -5.91 -3.15
N VAL A 10 -6.54 -5.10 -2.17
CA VAL A 10 -5.66 -4.29 -1.33
C VAL A 10 -4.74 -5.17 -0.49
N GLU A 11 -5.26 -6.22 0.15
CA GLU A 11 -4.47 -7.18 0.94
C GLU A 11 -3.39 -7.89 0.10
N LYS A 12 -3.74 -8.31 -1.13
CA LYS A 12 -2.76 -8.91 -2.06
C LYS A 12 -1.71 -7.91 -2.52
N SER A 13 -2.10 -6.64 -2.68
CA SER A 13 -1.20 -5.57 -3.10
C SER A 13 -0.23 -5.19 -1.98
N LEU A 14 -0.70 -5.16 -0.72
CA LEU A 14 0.14 -4.97 0.47
C LEU A 14 1.21 -6.05 0.57
N LEU A 15 0.82 -7.33 0.47
CA LEU A 15 1.76 -8.44 0.52
C LEU A 15 2.82 -8.35 -0.60
N ARG A 16 2.44 -7.88 -1.79
CA ARG A 16 3.39 -7.64 -2.88
C ARG A 16 4.33 -6.48 -2.56
N CYS A 17 3.81 -5.36 -2.05
CA CYS A 17 4.64 -4.24 -1.59
C CYS A 17 5.67 -4.70 -0.56
N GLU A 18 5.26 -5.45 0.45
CA GLU A 18 6.14 -5.93 1.52
C GLU A 18 7.27 -6.80 0.96
N ASN A 19 6.93 -7.77 0.11
CA ASN A 19 7.93 -8.61 -0.54
C ASN A 19 8.90 -7.80 -1.42
N THR A 20 8.40 -6.79 -2.15
CA THR A 20 9.24 -5.91 -2.96
C THR A 20 10.14 -5.05 -2.09
N MET A 21 9.63 -4.45 -1.02
CA MET A 21 10.42 -3.66 -0.08
C MET A 21 11.52 -4.48 0.60
N ASP A 22 11.24 -5.73 1.00
CA ASP A 22 12.22 -6.65 1.57
C ASP A 22 13.40 -6.92 0.62
N ILE A 23 13.15 -6.96 -0.69
CA ILE A 23 14.19 -7.13 -1.71
C ILE A 23 14.98 -5.83 -1.86
N LEU A 24 14.28 -4.69 -1.99
CA LEU A 24 14.90 -3.38 -2.21
C LEU A 24 15.73 -2.92 -1.00
N GLU A 25 15.32 -3.24 0.23
CA GLU A 25 16.03 -2.87 1.46
C GLU A 25 17.42 -3.52 1.56
N ARG A 26 17.56 -4.72 0.98
CA ARG A 26 18.81 -5.49 1.00
C ARG A 26 19.76 -5.10 -0.14
N ASP A 27 19.30 -4.27 -1.08
CA ASP A 27 20.12 -3.84 -2.21
C ASP A 27 21.09 -2.73 -1.78
N PRO A 28 22.41 -2.91 -1.96
CA PRO A 28 23.40 -1.90 -1.56
C PRO A 28 23.46 -0.69 -2.51
N ASN A 29 22.79 -0.71 -3.67
CA ASN A 29 22.81 0.37 -4.63
C ASN A 29 22.02 1.59 -4.11
N PRO A 30 22.65 2.78 -3.95
CA PRO A 30 21.96 3.97 -3.44
C PRO A 30 20.81 4.44 -4.34
N GLN A 31 20.82 4.15 -5.64
CA GLN A 31 19.72 4.49 -6.55
C GLN A 31 18.46 3.65 -6.26
N ILE A 32 18.63 2.43 -5.74
CA ILE A 32 17.52 1.55 -5.36
C ILE A 32 16.83 2.05 -4.09
N ARG A 33 17.51 2.85 -3.28
CA ARG A 33 16.96 3.45 -2.07
C ARG A 33 15.81 4.42 -2.37
N GLU A 34 15.86 5.16 -3.48
CA GLU A 34 14.75 6.02 -3.90
C GLU A 34 13.51 5.19 -4.23
N VAL A 35 13.68 4.10 -4.99
CA VAL A 35 12.60 3.16 -5.33
C VAL A 35 12.01 2.51 -4.08
N TYR A 36 12.84 2.17 -3.08
CA TYR A 36 12.35 1.67 -1.79
C TYR A 36 11.42 2.68 -1.10
N TYR A 37 11.79 3.97 -1.06
CA TYR A 37 10.96 4.98 -0.42
C TYR A 37 9.66 5.26 -1.18
N GLU A 38 9.69 5.25 -2.51
CA GLU A 38 8.47 5.31 -3.32
C GLU A 38 7.55 4.12 -3.04
N GLN A 39 8.12 2.91 -3.01
CA GLN A 39 7.37 1.68 -2.69
C GLN A 39 6.79 1.72 -1.28
N LYS A 40 7.54 2.27 -0.31
CA LYS A 40 7.09 2.49 1.06
C LYS A 40 5.89 3.45 1.12
N GLY A 41 5.91 4.54 0.37
CA GLY A 41 4.77 5.45 0.27
C GLY A 41 3.51 4.78 -0.27
N VAL A 42 3.66 3.90 -1.27
CA VAL A 42 2.54 3.09 -1.80
C VAL A 42 2.03 2.10 -0.74
N HIS A 43 2.92 1.47 0.03
CA HIS A 43 2.53 0.57 1.13
C HIS A 43 1.70 1.30 2.20
N GLU A 44 2.15 2.47 2.65
CA GLU A 44 1.43 3.30 3.64
C GLU A 44 0.05 3.72 3.13
N ALA A 45 -0.06 4.13 1.86
CA ALA A 45 -1.34 4.46 1.23
C ALA A 45 -2.29 3.25 1.18
N LEU A 46 -1.79 2.07 0.81
CA LEU A 46 -2.58 0.84 0.80
C LEU A 46 -3.03 0.43 2.21
N GLN A 47 -2.20 0.64 3.23
CA GLN A 47 -2.58 0.41 4.62
C GLN A 47 -3.71 1.35 5.07
N ALA A 48 -3.63 2.64 4.70
CA ALA A 48 -4.69 3.60 4.98
C ALA A 48 -6.01 3.22 4.30
N VAL A 49 -5.96 2.75 3.05
CA VAL A 49 -7.14 2.26 2.33
C VAL A 49 -7.71 1.01 2.99
N LEU A 50 -6.86 0.04 3.38
CA LEU A 50 -7.31 -1.17 4.09
C LEU A 50 -7.99 -0.81 5.41
N PHE A 51 -7.39 0.12 6.17
CA PHE A 51 -7.95 0.63 7.41
C PHE A 51 -9.32 1.28 7.17
N ALA A 52 -9.44 2.15 6.17
CA ALA A 52 -10.71 2.80 5.83
C ALA A 52 -11.79 1.79 5.43
N LEU A 53 -11.44 0.78 4.61
CA LEU A 53 -12.36 -0.30 4.19
C LEU A 53 -12.89 -1.13 5.36
N GLN A 54 -12.11 -1.26 6.45
CA GLN A 54 -12.46 -2.02 7.64
C GLN A 54 -13.28 -1.21 8.65
N ASN A 55 -13.08 0.11 8.70
CA ASN A 55 -13.58 0.94 9.79
C ASN A 55 -14.66 1.94 9.38
N ASP A 56 -14.51 2.67 8.26
CA ASP A 56 -15.46 3.75 7.91
C ASP A 56 -15.45 4.15 6.41
N PRO A 57 -16.60 4.11 5.72
CA PRO A 57 -16.75 4.64 4.36
C PRO A 57 -16.38 6.13 4.18
N VAL A 58 -16.48 6.95 5.23
CA VAL A 58 -16.09 8.37 5.20
C VAL A 58 -14.58 8.52 5.03
N LEU A 59 -13.78 7.73 5.74
CA LEU A 59 -12.33 7.73 5.59
C LEU A 59 -11.91 7.34 4.16
N LEU A 60 -12.64 6.41 3.55
CA LEU A 60 -12.39 6.01 2.18
C LEU A 60 -12.65 7.15 1.18
N LYS A 61 -13.64 8.00 1.44
CA LYS A 61 -13.89 9.20 0.61
C LYS A 61 -12.79 10.24 0.76
N ILE A 62 -12.36 10.53 1.99
CA ILE A 62 -11.28 11.50 2.26
C ILE A 62 -9.98 11.08 1.55
N LEU A 63 -9.62 9.80 1.62
CA LEU A 63 -8.43 9.27 0.96
C LEU A 63 -8.50 9.28 -0.57
N ALA A 64 -9.71 9.22 -1.15
CA ALA A 64 -9.90 9.25 -2.60
C ALA A 64 -9.92 10.68 -3.18
N GLU A 65 -10.05 11.70 -2.32
CA GLU A 65 -10.11 13.11 -2.70
C GLU A 65 -8.75 13.83 -2.63
N THR A 66 -7.75 13.20 -1.99
CA THR A 66 -6.34 13.61 -1.96
C THR A 66 -5.53 12.96 -3.06
#